data_AF-A0A167B357-F1
#
_entry.id   AF-A0A167B357-F1
#
_cell.length_a   1.000
_cell.length_b   1.000
_cell.length_c   1.000
_cell.angle_alpha   90.00
_cell.angle_beta   90.00
_cell.angle_gamma   90.00
#
_symmetry.space_group_name_H-M   'P 1'
#
loop_
_entity.id
_entity.type
_entity.pdbx_description
1 polymer ?
#
loop_
_entity_poly.entity_id
_entity_poly.type
_entity_poly.pdbx_seq_one_letter_code
_entity_poly.pdbx_strand_id
1 'polypeptide(L)'
;MFTCLDTMASILVSAYTQRVDAATGHEEDTYVYSVYVTREQWEQIHFGALDQVEPALALERFELRRNMTKTGIFRGIEPFDSGRL
;
A
#
# COMPACT_ATOMS: atom_id res chain seq x y z
N MET A 1 20.31 12.73 0.18
CA MET A 1 20.50 12.61 -1.29
C MET A 1 19.63 11.46 -1.74
N PHE A 2 18.51 11.73 -2.43
CA PHE A 2 17.65 10.67 -2.99
C PHE A 2 18.20 10.34 -4.37
N THR A 3 18.74 9.15 -4.55
CA THR A 3 19.17 8.65 -5.85
C THR A 3 17.96 8.10 -6.58
N CYS A 4 17.61 8.70 -7.73
CA CYS A 4 16.62 8.15 -8.64
C CYS A 4 17.14 6.81 -9.17
N LEU A 5 16.50 5.71 -8.77
CA LEU A 5 16.76 4.41 -9.40
C LEU A 5 15.99 4.41 -10.73
N ASP A 6 16.72 4.73 -11.81
CA ASP A 6 16.21 4.93 -13.17
C ASP A 6 15.46 3.69 -13.72
N THR A 7 15.69 2.51 -13.14
CA THR A 7 15.12 1.22 -13.57
C THR A 7 13.92 0.71 -12.78
N MET A 8 13.37 1.46 -11.82
CA MET A 8 12.14 1.01 -11.13
C MET A 8 10.94 0.99 -12.09
N ALA A 9 10.57 -0.21 -12.55
CA ALA A 9 9.40 -0.46 -13.40
C ALA A 9 8.10 -0.60 -12.60
N SER A 10 8.21 -0.99 -11.32
CA SER A 10 7.07 -1.24 -10.44
C SER A 10 7.46 -1.07 -8.98
N ILE A 11 6.46 -0.74 -8.17
CA ILE A 11 6.56 -0.58 -6.72
C ILE A 11 5.51 -1.45 -6.04
N LEU A 12 5.91 -2.09 -4.95
CA LEU A 12 5.02 -2.76 -4.02
C LEU A 12 5.10 -2.00 -2.69
N VAL A 13 3.97 -1.46 -2.25
CA VAL A 13 3.85 -0.74 -0.97
C VAL A 13 2.87 -1.48 -0.08
N SER A 14 3.34 -1.90 1.09
CA SER A 14 2.51 -2.57 2.11
C SER A 14 2.57 -1.80 3.42
N ALA A 15 1.42 -1.68 4.09
CA ALA A 15 1.32 -1.10 5.43
C ALA A 15 0.83 -2.16 6.42
N TYR A 16 1.42 -2.14 7.59
CA TYR A 16 1.07 -3.02 8.71
C TYR A 16 0.81 -2.20 9.97
N THR A 17 0.08 -2.80 10.90
CA THR A 17 -0.09 -2.32 12.26
C THR A 17 0.37 -3.42 13.20
N GLN A 18 1.01 -3.05 14.30
CA GLN A 18 1.30 -3.98 15.38
C GLN A 18 0.01 -4.27 16.14
N ARG A 19 -0.29 -5.55 16.36
CA ARG A 19 -1.41 -6.00 17.18
C ARG A 19 -0.92 -7.05 18.14
N VAL A 20 -1.43 -7.01 19.36
CA VAL A 20 -1.16 -8.06 20.34
C VAL A 20 -2.01 -9.27 19.98
N ASP A 21 -1.37 -10.40 19.71
CA ASP A 21 -2.05 -11.68 19.58
C ASP A 21 -2.62 -12.08 20.95
N ALA A 22 -3.92 -12.32 21.01
CA ALA A 22 -4.61 -12.59 22.28
C ALA A 22 -4.28 -13.97 22.87
N ALA A 23 -3.76 -14.91 22.06
CA ALA A 23 -3.40 -16.25 22.50
C ALA A 23 -1.98 -16.32 23.08
N THR A 24 -1.05 -15.52 22.55
CA THR A 24 0.38 -15.54 22.93
C THR A 24 0.82 -14.30 23.71
N GLY A 25 0.09 -13.19 23.58
CA GLY A 25 0.45 -11.89 24.16
C GLY A 25 1.59 -11.17 23.43
N HIS A 26 2.04 -11.69 22.29
CA HIS A 26 3.12 -11.09 21.50
C HIS A 26 2.58 -10.05 20.53
N GLU A 27 3.38 -9.03 20.22
CA GLU A 27 3.09 -8.10 19.14
C GLU A 27 3.42 -8.76 17.80
N GLU A 28 2.44 -8.76 16.90
CA GLU A 28 2.55 -9.28 15.55
C GLU A 28 2.21 -8.20 14.53
N ASP A 29 2.92 -8.24 13.40
CA ASP A 29 2.66 -7.34 12.27
C ASP A 29 1.43 -7.83 11.50
N THR A 30 0.32 -7.11 11.66
CA THR A 30 -0.89 -7.33 10.88
C THR A 30 -0.90 -6.39 9.68
N TYR A 31 -0.69 -6.94 8.48
CA TYR A 31 -0.84 -6.18 7.24
C TYR A 31 -2.30 -5.76 7.03
N VAL A 32 -2.51 -4.50 6.66
CA VAL A 32 -3.85 -3.91 6.48
C VAL A 32 -4.04 -3.30 5.10
N TYR A 33 -2.94 -3.09 4.38
CA TYR A 33 -2.92 -2.45 3.07
C TYR A 33 -1.76 -3.00 2.26
N SER A 34 -1.97 -3.28 0.99
CA SER A 34 -0.92 -3.63 0.05
C SER A 34 -1.32 -3.19 -1.35
N VAL A 35 -0.45 -2.43 -2.02
CA VAL A 35 -0.70 -1.89 -3.36
C VAL A 35 0.49 -2.14 -4.25
N TYR A 36 0.22 -2.64 -5.45
CA TYR A 36 1.20 -2.78 -6.52
C TYR A 36 0.93 -1.73 -7.59
N VAL A 37 1.97 -1.00 -7.98
CA VAL A 37 1.85 0.06 -8.99
C VAL A 37 3.00 -0.01 -9.97
N THR A 38 2.70 0.01 -11.26
CA THR A 38 3.73 0.14 -12.30
C THR A 38 4.12 1.61 -12.49
N ARG A 39 5.29 1.86 -13.09
CA ARG A 39 5.73 3.22 -13.45
C ARG A 39 4.71 3.93 -14.34
N GLU A 40 4.18 3.26 -15.35
CA GLU A 40 3.17 3.81 -16.26
C GLU A 40 1.90 4.24 -15.50
N GLN A 41 1.44 3.43 -14.54
CA GLN A 41 0.30 3.78 -13.69
C GLN A 41 0.62 4.96 -12.76
N TRP A 42 1.83 4.99 -12.21
CA TRP A 42 2.27 6.04 -11.30
C TRP A 42 2.34 7.40 -12.01
N GLU A 43 2.80 7.42 -13.27
CA GLU A 43 2.89 8.63 -14.11
C GLU A 43 1.52 9.26 -14.43
N GLN A 44 0.41 8.53 -14.23
CA GLN A 44 -0.95 9.08 -14.36
C GLN A 44 -1.34 10.00 -13.20
N ILE A 45 -0.62 9.96 -12.07
CA ILE A 45 -0.82 10.88 -10.96
C ILE A 45 -0.18 12.23 -11.32
N HIS A 46 -0.95 13.31 -11.23
CA HIS A 46 -0.44 14.65 -11.44
C HIS A 46 0.35 15.14 -10.21
N PHE A 47 1.63 14.77 -10.11
CA PHE A 47 2.51 15.18 -9.00
C PHE A 47 2.73 16.69 -8.87
N GLY A 48 2.37 17.47 -9.89
CA GLY A 48 2.38 18.94 -9.84
C GLY A 48 1.22 19.56 -9.07
N ALA A 49 0.17 18.79 -8.74
CA ALA A 49 -1.00 19.25 -8.00
C ALA A 49 -1.43 18.23 -6.93
N LEU A 50 -0.46 17.75 -6.14
CA LEU A 50 -0.70 16.76 -5.08
C LEU A 50 -1.68 17.24 -4.01
N ASP A 51 -1.81 18.56 -3.82
CA ASP A 51 -2.82 19.19 -2.95
C ASP A 51 -4.26 18.86 -3.37
N GLN A 52 -4.46 18.50 -4.64
CA GLN A 52 -5.76 18.10 -5.20
C GLN A 52 -5.90 16.59 -5.37
N VAL A 53 -4.84 15.82 -5.09
CA VAL A 53 -4.86 14.35 -5.20
C VAL A 53 -5.27 13.76 -3.87
N GLU A 54 -6.46 13.16 -3.81
CA GLU A 54 -6.85 12.33 -2.67
C GLU A 54 -6.13 10.98 -2.71
N PRO A 55 -5.19 10.67 -1.79
CA PRO A 55 -4.34 9.49 -1.90
C PRO A 55 -5.12 8.18 -1.86
N ALA A 56 -6.16 8.10 -1.03
CA ALA A 56 -7.00 6.91 -0.94
C ALA A 56 -7.69 6.62 -2.28
N LEU A 57 -8.26 7.64 -2.92
CA LEU A 57 -8.91 7.52 -4.24
C LEU A 57 -7.91 7.27 -5.37
N ALA A 58 -6.70 7.85 -5.28
CA ALA A 58 -5.64 7.61 -6.26
C ALA A 58 -5.16 6.16 -6.23
N LEU A 59 -4.91 5.61 -5.03
CA LEU A 59 -4.42 4.25 -4.87
C LEU A 59 -5.48 3.18 -5.21
N GLU A 60 -6.77 3.49 -5.08
CA GLU A 60 -7.87 2.63 -5.54
C GLU A 60 -7.87 2.38 -7.06
N ARG A 61 -7.16 3.20 -7.85
CA ARG A 61 -7.02 3.01 -9.29
C ARG A 61 -5.99 1.93 -9.64
N PHE A 62 -5.17 1.52 -8.68
CA PHE A 62 -4.12 0.53 -8.87
C PHE A 62 -4.53 -0.84 -8.34
N GLU A 63 -3.65 -1.81 -8.49
CA GLU A 63 -3.89 -3.13 -7.94
C GLU A 63 -3.76 -3.06 -6.41
N LEU A 64 -4.89 -3.00 -5.72
CA LEU A 64 -4.99 -2.75 -4.30
C LEU A 64 -5.64 -3.92 -3.54
N ARG A 65 -4.96 -4.39 -2.50
CA ARG A 65 -5.50 -5.26 -1.46
C ARG A 65 -5.69 -4.46 -0.18
N ARG A 66 -6.95 -4.32 0.23
CA ARG A 66 -7.34 -3.82 1.54
C ARG A 66 -8.61 -4.53 1.99
N ASN A 67 -8.76 -4.70 3.30
CA ASN A 67 -9.99 -5.18 3.88
C ASN A 67 -10.45 -4.17 4.92
N MET A 68 -11.55 -3.49 4.65
CA MET A 68 -12.09 -2.46 5.53
C MET A 68 -13.59 -2.64 5.69
N THR A 69 -14.08 -2.33 6.89
CA THR A 69 -15.52 -2.16 7.12
C THR A 69 -16.01 -0.87 6.45
N LYS A 70 -17.33 -0.76 6.24
CA LYS A 70 -17.95 0.47 5.71
C LYS A 70 -17.67 1.72 6.56
N THR A 71 -17.36 1.54 7.85
CA THR A 71 -17.00 2.62 8.78
C THR A 71 -15.51 2.95 8.78
N GLY A 72 -14.71 2.30 7.93
CA GLY A 72 -13.30 2.61 7.75
C GLY A 72 -12.33 1.80 8.63
N ILE A 73 -12.81 0.80 9.37
CA ILE A 73 -11.93 -0.03 10.21
C ILE A 73 -11.18 -1.05 9.34
N PHE A 74 -9.84 -1.00 9.37
CA PHE A 74 -8.95 -1.94 8.69
C PHE A 74 -8.90 -3.32 9.38
N ARG A 75 -8.99 -4.36 8.56
CA ARG A 75 -8.82 -5.78 8.91
C ARG A 75 -7.56 -6.32 8.26
N GLY A 76 -7.06 -7.41 8.82
CA GLY A 76 -5.89 -8.12 8.29
C GLY A 76 -6.08 -8.54 6.84
N ILE A 77 -5.03 -8.45 6.05
CA ILE A 77 -4.95 -8.93 4.67
C ILE A 77 -3.64 -9.69 4.45
N GLU A 78 -3.63 -10.55 3.43
CA GLU A 78 -2.39 -11.10 2.89
C GLU A 78 -1.81 -10.08 1.88
N PRO A 79 -0.60 -9.53 2.13
CA PRO A 79 0.00 -8.55 1.21
C PRO A 79 0.33 -9.21 -0.14
N PHE A 80 0.62 -8.38 -1.15
CA PHE A 80 1.25 -8.90 -2.35
C PHE A 80 2.68 -9.35 -2.04
N ASP A 81 3.17 -10.32 -2.80
CA ASP A 81 4.53 -10.83 -2.68
C ASP A 81 5.49 -10.00 -3.55
N SER A 82 6.67 -9.71 -3.01
CA SER A 82 7.81 -9.13 -3.74
C SER A 82 8.34 -10.02 -4.86
N GLY A 83 8.11 -11.34 -4.82
CA GLY A 83 8.46 -12.27 -5.90
C GLY A 83 7.65 -12.09 -7.19
N ARG A 84 6.71 -11.14 -7.21
CA ARG A 84 5.91 -10.75 -8.36
C ARG A 84 6.53 -9.60 -9.18
N LEU A 85 7.58 -8.96 -8.67
CA LEU A 85 8.33 -7.88 -9.33
C LEU A 85 9.31 -8.42 -10.38
#